data_AF-A0A3D1BD21-F1
#
_entry.id   AF-A0A3D1BD21-F1
#
_cell.length_a   1.000
_cell.length_b   1.000
_cell.length_c   1.000
_cell.angle_alpha   90.00
_cell.angle_beta   90.00
_cell.angle_gamma   90.00
#
_symmetry.space_group_name_H-M   'P 1'
#
loop_
_entity.id
_entity.type
_entity.pdbx_description
1 polymer ?
#
loop_
_entity_poly.entity_id
_entity_poly.type
_entity_poly.pdbx_seq_one_letter_code
_entity_poly.pdbx_strand_id
1 'polypeptide(L)' 'MTPLTNVIVSGGGTGGHIHPALAIADEIVRRNPEANVRFVGALGRMEMDKVPA' A
#
# COMPACT_ATOMS: atom_id res chain seq x y z
N MET A 1 3.31 -10.88 -21.47
CA MET A 1 3.23 -10.67 -20.02
C MET A 1 2.00 -9.85 -19.74
N THR A 2 1.17 -10.25 -18.77
CA THR A 2 -0.02 -9.48 -18.39
C THR A 2 0.42 -8.24 -17.62
N PRO A 3 -0.08 -7.04 -17.96
CA PRO A 3 0.24 -5.83 -17.21
C PRO A 3 -0.22 -5.97 -15.75
N LEU A 4 0.55 -5.39 -14.82
CA LEU A 4 0.20 -5.37 -13.40
C LEU A 4 -0.89 -4.31 -13.18
N THR A 5 -2.15 -4.72 -13.18
CA THR A 5 -3.28 -3.77 -13.22
C THR A 5 -3.85 -3.44 -11.83
N ASN A 6 -3.84 -4.39 -10.90
CA ASN A 6 -4.43 -4.21 -9.57
C ASN A 6 -3.53 -4.83 -8.50
N VAL A 7 -3.22 -4.06 -7.46
CA VAL A 7 -2.35 -4.49 -6.37
C VAL A 7 -3.01 -4.14 -5.05
N ILE A 8 -3.09 -5.14 -4.16
CA ILE A 8 -3.48 -4.93 -2.77
C ILE A 8 -2.23 -5.03 -1.92
N VAL A 9 -1.97 -4.00 -1.14
CA VAL A 9 -0.91 -3.98 -0.13
C VAL A 9 -1.57 -4.09 1.23
N SER A 10 -1.23 -5.12 1.99
CA SER A 10 -1.72 -5.34 3.34
C SER A 10 -0.53 -5.40 4.29
N GLY A 11 -0.63 -4.67 5.39
CA GLY A 11 0.42 -4.57 6.40
C GLY A 11 0.02 -3.52 7.43
N GLY A 12 0.52 -3.64 8.67
CA GLY A 12 0.14 -2.68 9.70
C GLY A 12 0.37 -3.14 11.14
N GLY A 13 -0.26 -2.44 12.08
CA GLY A 13 -0.17 -2.63 13.52
C GLY A 13 0.68 -1.56 14.21
N THR A 14 1.81 -1.16 13.60
CA THR A 14 2.74 -0.12 14.06
C THR A 14 3.40 0.58 12.87
N GLY A 15 3.95 1.78 13.07
CA GLY A 15 4.66 2.53 12.02
C GLY A 15 5.80 1.74 11.37
N GLY A 16 6.45 0.81 12.08
CA GLY A 16 7.51 -0.04 11.53
C GLY A 16 7.07 -0.97 10.40
N HIS A 17 5.76 -1.29 10.30
CA HIS A 17 5.20 -2.12 9.23
C HIS A 17 4.50 -1.27 8.15
N ILE A 18 3.97 -0.10 8.52
CA ILE A 18 3.30 0.81 7.58
C ILE A 18 4.28 1.39 6.56
N HIS A 19 5.41 1.94 7.02
CA HIS A 19 6.35 2.61 6.11
C HIS A 19 6.96 1.67 5.07
N PRO A 20 7.39 0.43 5.41
CA PRO A 20 7.83 -0.51 4.38
C PRO A 20 6.75 -0.87 3.38
N ALA A 21 5.50 -1.05 3.84
CA ALA A 21 4.38 -1.36 2.96
C ALA A 21 4.08 -0.21 1.99
N LEU A 22 4.13 1.04 2.45
CA LEU A 22 4.03 2.23 1.59
C LEU A 22 5.19 2.34 0.60
N ALA A 23 6.43 2.11 1.05
CA ALA A 23 7.60 2.15 0.16
C ALA A 23 7.51 1.12 -0.98
N ILE A 24 6.96 -0.07 -0.70
CA ILE A 24 6.69 -1.08 -1.73
C ILE A 24 5.58 -0.61 -2.68
N ALA A 25 4.50 -0.03 -2.16
CA ALA A 25 3.41 0.52 -2.96
C ALA A 25 3.90 1.61 -3.93
N ASP A 26 4.72 2.56 -3.44
CA ASP A 26 5.28 3.64 -4.22
C ASP A 26 6.17 3.12 -5.36
N GLU A 27 7.02 2.14 -5.07
CA GLU A 27 7.90 1.54 -6.07
C GLU A 27 7.11 0.78 -7.15
N ILE A 28 5.99 0.16 -6.79
CA ILE A 28 5.08 -0.50 -7.72
C ILE A 28 4.47 0.52 -8.69
N VAL A 29 3.97 1.65 -8.18
CA VAL A 29 3.41 2.74 -9.00
C VAL A 29 4.49 3.33 -9.91
N ARG A 30 5.71 3.53 -9.39
CA ARG A 30 6.83 4.07 -10.17
C ARG A 30 7.18 3.19 -11.37
N ARG A 31 7.12 1.86 -11.21
CA ARG A 31 7.39 0.89 -12.29
C ARG A 31 6.17 0.62 -13.18
N ASN A 32 4.97 0.80 -12.64
CA ASN A 32 3.70 0.50 -13.30
C ASN A 32 2.73 1.66 -13.06
N PRO A 33 2.84 2.78 -13.80
CA PRO A 33 2.02 3.97 -13.55
C PRO A 33 0.50 3.74 -13.71
N GLU A 34 0.11 2.69 -14.44
CA GLU A 34 -1.29 2.29 -14.64
C GLU A 34 -1.81 1.31 -13.57
N ALA A 35 -0.98 0.89 -12.63
CA ALA A 35 -1.37 -0.04 -11.58
C ALA A 35 -2.28 0.65 -10.56
N ASN A 36 -3.44 0.04 -10.30
CA ASN A 36 -4.33 0.45 -9.23
C ASN A 36 -3.86 -0.17 -7.91
N VAL A 37 -3.19 0.62 -7.08
CA VAL A 37 -2.70 0.17 -5.77
C VAL A 37 -3.68 0.57 -4.67
N ARG A 38 -4.08 -0.40 -3.84
CA ARG A 38 -4.94 -0.17 -2.67
C ARG A 38 -4.29 -0.72 -1.42
N PHE A 39 -4.27 0.08 -0.36
CA PHE A 39 -3.80 -0.35 0.94
C PHE A 39 -4.96 -0.88 1.78
N VAL A 40 -4.78 -2.01 2.44
CA VAL A 40 -5.75 -2.62 3.34
C VAL A 40 -5.13 -2.76 4.72
N GLY A 41 -5.66 -1.99 5.68
CA GLY A 41 -5.22 -1.97 7.07
C GLY A 41 -6.28 -2.51 8.03
N ALA A 42 -5.95 -2.50 9.32
CA ALA A 42 -6.88 -2.86 10.39
C ALA A 42 -7.63 -1.62 10.91
N LEU A 43 -8.91 -1.79 11.24
CA LEU A 43 -9.72 -0.75 11.86
C LEU A 43 -9.17 -0.37 13.25
N GLY A 44 -9.19 0.92 13.58
CA GLY A 44 -8.76 1.43 14.88
C GLY A 44 -7.24 1.42 15.08
N ARG A 45 -6.45 1.34 14.01
CA ARG A 45 -4.99 1.26 14.05
C ARG A 45 -4.35 2.41 13.28
N MET A 46 -3.04 2.59 13.47
CA MET A 46 -2.25 3.71 12.98
C MET A 46 -2.32 3.89 11.45
N GLU A 47 -2.68 2.84 10.70
CA GLU A 47 -2.90 2.90 9.26
C GLU A 47 -4.02 3.89 8.88
N MET A 48 -5.07 4.01 9.71
CA MET A 48 -6.18 4.93 9.44
C MET A 48 -5.78 6.41 9.53
N ASP A 49 -4.74 6.73 10.32
CA ASP A 49 -4.23 8.09 10.48
C ASP A 49 -3.12 8.42 9.47
N LYS A 50 -2.42 7.39 8.98
CA LYS A 50 -1.19 7.54 8.18
C LYS A 50 -1.37 7.23 6.70
N VAL A 51 -2.39 6.48 6.33
CA VAL A 51 -2.71 6.15 4.94
C VAL A 51 -4.01 6.87 4.57
N PRO A 52 -4.02 7.73 3.54
CA PRO A 52 -5.24 8.40 3.10
C PRO A 52 -6.28 7.39 2.61
N ALA A 53 -7.56 7.70 2.84
CA ALA A 53 -8.72 6.90 2.45
C ALA A 53 -9.00 6.93 0.94
#